data_AF-A0A535EMG6-F1
#
_entry.id   AF-A0A535EMG6-F1
#
_cell.length_a   1.000
_cell.length_b   1.000
_cell.length_c   1.000
_cell.angle_alpha   90.00
_cell.angle_beta   90.00
_cell.angle_gamma   90.00
#
_symmetry.space_group_name_H-M   'P 1'
#
loop_
_entity.id
_entity.type
_entity.pdbx_description
1 polymer ?
#
loop_
_entity_poly.entity_id
_entity_poly.type
_entity_poly.pdbx_seq_one_letter_code
_entity_poly.pdbx_strand_id
1 'polypeptide(L)'
;MPWSRSSMPSRRSDVMRPPRSGRISMTHRFELSIIAATMLAAVALGACSPASAHRVASSPTPVAAVEPDTSPSPAPAPSHVFVVVMENRSYEQALAGGYTAQLAAKYGVATNYHGVSHPSLPNYLAMTSGSTWGVTDDGYHSLPASGLGQQLTQAGIPWRAYMEGMSRTCFASPYPYALKHNPFPYYGGKCPAEVVPFSSFAADMAAPDAPRFAWISPGLLFITWDEGYDSANRVLMLVIRPGGVHQESSAYHDHYSLLATIEDRLGVPRLGQAARASSLRELLVSGSAS
;
A
#
# COMPACT_ATOMS: atom_id res chain seq x y z
N MET A 1 -45.99 54.03 -19.70
CA MET A 1 -45.16 53.14 -20.55
C MET A 1 -44.70 51.94 -19.73
N PRO A 2 -44.42 50.79 -20.37
CA PRO A 2 -44.74 49.49 -19.76
C PRO A 2 -43.57 48.51 -19.63
N TRP A 3 -43.71 47.56 -18.68
CA TRP A 3 -43.26 46.16 -18.79
C TRP A 3 -41.70 45.95 -18.75
N SER A 4 -41.16 44.76 -18.53
CA SER A 4 -41.77 43.42 -18.65
C SER A 4 -41.41 42.42 -17.55
N ARG A 5 -42.40 41.55 -17.27
CA ARG A 5 -42.20 40.18 -16.78
C ARG A 5 -41.48 39.33 -17.85
N SER A 6 -41.11 38.11 -17.45
CA SER A 6 -40.63 36.95 -18.26
C SER A 6 -39.12 36.69 -18.06
N SER A 7 -38.65 35.46 -17.87
CA SER A 7 -39.32 34.15 -18.01
C SER A 7 -38.77 33.13 -17.01
N MET A 8 -39.64 32.43 -16.27
CA MET A 8 -39.29 31.10 -15.76
C MET A 8 -39.30 30.11 -16.93
N PRO A 9 -38.29 29.22 -17.07
CA PRO A 9 -38.43 28.02 -17.88
C PRO A 9 -39.32 27.02 -17.13
N SER A 10 -40.60 26.99 -17.48
CA SER A 10 -41.49 25.89 -17.10
C SER A 10 -41.19 24.66 -17.96
N ARG A 11 -40.67 23.60 -17.36
CA ARG A 11 -40.91 22.21 -17.81
C ARG A 11 -40.53 21.19 -16.73
N ARG A 12 -41.53 20.73 -15.98
CA ARG A 12 -41.53 19.38 -15.40
C ARG A 12 -41.89 18.41 -16.52
N SER A 13 -40.90 17.84 -17.19
CA SER A 13 -41.05 16.64 -18.00
C SER A 13 -39.66 16.12 -18.35
N ASP A 14 -39.11 15.30 -17.45
CA ASP A 14 -38.31 14.10 -17.77
C ASP A 14 -37.83 13.46 -16.46
N VAL A 15 -38.76 12.81 -15.77
CA VAL A 15 -38.41 11.82 -14.75
C VAL A 15 -37.89 10.60 -15.52
N MET A 16 -36.58 10.58 -15.79
CA MET A 16 -35.90 9.41 -16.32
C MET A 16 -36.01 8.30 -15.27
N ARG A 17 -36.98 7.39 -15.46
CA ARG A 17 -37.12 6.21 -14.60
C ARG A 17 -35.89 5.33 -14.81
N PRO A 18 -35.19 4.88 -13.75
CA PRO A 18 -34.16 3.88 -13.91
C PRO A 18 -34.79 2.61 -14.52
N PRO A 19 -34.09 1.93 -15.45
CA PRO A 19 -34.60 0.69 -16.03
C PRO A 19 -34.82 -0.34 -14.92
N ARG A 20 -35.94 -1.07 -14.99
CA ARG A 20 -36.24 -2.16 -14.07
C ARG A 20 -35.11 -3.19 -14.13
N SER A 21 -34.40 -3.37 -13.03
CA SER A 21 -33.46 -4.50 -12.87
C SER A 21 -34.22 -5.81 -13.09
N GLY A 22 -33.93 -6.48 -14.21
CA GLY A 22 -34.44 -7.81 -14.49
C GLY A 22 -33.76 -8.81 -13.55
N ARG A 23 -34.55 -9.58 -12.81
CA ARG A 23 -34.04 -10.72 -12.03
C ARG A 23 -33.43 -11.76 -12.98
N ILE A 24 -32.12 -11.71 -13.19
CA ILE A 24 -31.39 -12.83 -13.79
C ILE A 24 -31.19 -13.87 -12.69
N SER A 25 -32.00 -14.92 -12.74
CA SER A 25 -31.83 -16.09 -11.88
C SER A 25 -30.65 -16.92 -12.40
N MET A 26 -29.46 -16.73 -11.83
CA MET A 26 -28.33 -17.63 -12.06
C MET A 26 -28.47 -18.87 -11.17
N THR A 27 -29.03 -19.94 -11.73
CA THR A 27 -28.99 -21.26 -11.12
C THR A 27 -27.58 -21.83 -11.18
N HIS A 28 -26.83 -21.76 -10.07
CA HIS A 28 -25.56 -22.47 -9.96
C HIS A 28 -25.80 -23.98 -9.98
N ARG A 29 -25.37 -24.65 -11.06
CA ARG A 29 -25.20 -26.10 -11.07
C ARG A 29 -23.84 -26.42 -10.45
N PHE A 30 -23.86 -27.06 -9.28
CA PHE A 30 -22.71 -27.76 -8.74
C PHE A 30 -22.53 -29.07 -9.52
N GLU A 31 -21.36 -29.29 -10.12
CA GLU A 31 -20.93 -30.63 -10.51
C GLU A 31 -19.72 -31.04 -9.64
N LEU A 32 -19.85 -32.19 -8.97
CA LEU A 32 -18.76 -32.83 -8.24
C LEU A 32 -17.97 -33.70 -9.21
N SER A 33 -16.70 -33.36 -9.44
CA SER A 33 -15.75 -34.24 -10.13
C SER A 33 -14.95 -35.06 -9.11
N ILE A 34 -15.35 -36.32 -8.92
CA ILE A 34 -14.59 -37.31 -8.16
C ILE A 34 -13.53 -37.92 -9.09
N ILE A 35 -12.25 -37.88 -8.71
CA ILE A 35 -11.20 -38.70 -9.33
C ILE A 35 -10.53 -39.51 -8.23
N ALA A 36 -10.60 -40.83 -8.37
CA ALA A 36 -10.01 -41.80 -7.45
C ALA A 36 -8.57 -42.16 -7.84
N ALA A 37 -7.82 -42.69 -6.87
CA ALA A 37 -6.38 -42.93 -6.96
C ALA A 37 -5.99 -44.21 -7.72
N THR A 38 -4.74 -44.26 -8.18
CA THR A 38 -3.98 -45.51 -8.40
C THR A 38 -2.61 -45.41 -7.76
N MET A 39 -2.32 -46.36 -6.86
CA MET A 39 -0.98 -46.60 -6.30
C MET A 39 -0.19 -47.54 -7.21
N LEU A 40 1.12 -47.38 -7.28
CA LEU A 40 2.01 -48.48 -7.63
C LEU A 40 3.30 -48.41 -6.81
N ALA A 41 3.59 -49.49 -6.08
CA ALA A 41 4.81 -49.67 -5.33
C ALA A 41 5.57 -50.89 -5.88
N ALA A 42 6.90 -50.80 -5.91
CA ALA A 42 7.80 -51.92 -6.20
C ALA A 42 9.03 -51.80 -5.28
N VAL A 43 9.56 -52.94 -4.83
CA VAL A 43 10.48 -53.06 -3.68
C VAL A 43 11.63 -54.02 -4.03
N ALA A 44 12.80 -53.83 -3.36
CA ALA A 44 13.93 -54.78 -3.22
C ALA A 44 14.85 -55.02 -4.46
N LEU A 45 16.16 -55.37 -4.34
CA LEU A 45 17.06 -55.58 -3.18
C LEU A 45 18.56 -55.58 -3.61
N GLY A 46 19.49 -55.19 -2.71
CA GLY A 46 20.92 -55.61 -2.66
C GLY A 46 21.93 -54.96 -3.64
N ALA A 47 23.26 -55.02 -3.44
CA ALA A 47 24.08 -55.32 -2.25
C ALA A 47 25.58 -54.94 -2.47
N CYS A 48 26.33 -54.71 -1.38
CA CYS A 48 27.81 -54.76 -1.19
C CYS A 48 28.80 -53.93 -2.05
N SER A 49 29.83 -53.40 -1.36
CA SER A 49 30.97 -52.62 -1.90
C SER A 49 32.12 -53.50 -2.42
N PRO A 50 33.19 -52.89 -2.97
CA PRO A 50 34.42 -52.79 -2.17
C PRO A 50 35.11 -51.41 -2.19
N ALA A 51 36.10 -51.24 -1.32
CA ALA A 51 36.88 -50.00 -1.15
C ALA A 51 37.94 -49.79 -2.27
N SER A 52 38.46 -48.58 -2.37
CA SER A 52 39.70 -48.28 -3.12
C SER A 52 40.53 -47.21 -2.41
N ALA A 53 41.84 -47.29 -2.59
CA ALA A 53 42.83 -46.74 -1.67
C ALA A 53 43.23 -45.27 -1.93
N HIS A 54 44.04 -44.74 -1.00
CA HIS A 54 44.48 -43.35 -0.90
C HIS A 54 45.09 -42.74 -2.18
N ARG A 55 44.93 -41.41 -2.28
CA ARG A 55 46.04 -40.52 -2.65
C ARG A 55 46.20 -39.44 -1.58
N VAL A 56 47.39 -39.33 -1.01
CA VAL A 56 47.79 -38.21 -0.16
C VAL A 56 48.13 -37.04 -1.09
N ALA A 57 47.44 -35.90 -0.92
CA ALA A 57 47.78 -34.66 -1.59
C ALA A 57 48.75 -33.84 -0.70
N SER A 58 49.76 -33.25 -1.33
CA SER A 58 50.81 -32.47 -0.66
C SER A 58 50.32 -31.10 -0.16
N SER A 59 50.67 -30.75 1.08
CA SER A 59 50.34 -29.45 1.70
C SER A 59 50.97 -28.26 0.98
N PRO A 60 50.24 -27.15 0.75
CA PRO A 60 50.81 -25.88 0.34
C PRO A 60 51.37 -25.08 1.53
N THR A 61 52.40 -24.28 1.25
CA THR A 61 53.10 -23.39 2.20
C THR A 61 52.19 -22.27 2.73
N PRO A 62 52.23 -21.90 4.02
CA PRO A 62 51.41 -20.80 4.54
C PRO A 62 51.90 -19.43 4.03
N VAL A 63 50.99 -18.68 3.41
CA VAL A 63 51.17 -17.25 3.12
C VAL A 63 50.73 -16.45 4.34
N ALA A 64 51.51 -15.44 4.75
CA ALA A 64 51.17 -14.59 5.88
C ALA A 64 49.84 -13.85 5.65
N ALA A 65 48.93 -13.93 6.61
CA ALA A 65 47.65 -13.24 6.55
C ALA A 65 47.82 -11.73 6.74
N VAL A 66 47.25 -10.94 5.83
CA VAL A 66 47.03 -9.51 6.05
C VAL A 66 45.77 -9.40 6.91
N GLU A 67 45.89 -8.83 8.10
CA GLU A 67 44.73 -8.57 8.96
C GLU A 67 43.83 -7.49 8.32
N PRO A 68 42.50 -7.72 8.23
CA PRO A 68 41.59 -6.71 7.70
C PRO A 68 41.43 -5.54 8.66
N ASP A 69 41.58 -4.32 8.13
CA ASP A 69 41.26 -3.07 8.84
C ASP A 69 39.79 -3.10 9.29
N THR A 70 39.56 -3.00 10.61
CA THR A 70 38.25 -3.15 11.25
C THR A 70 37.60 -1.81 11.60
N SER A 71 37.89 -0.77 10.82
CA SER A 71 37.14 0.48 10.86
C SER A 71 35.64 0.23 10.59
N PRO A 72 34.73 0.46 11.56
CA PRO A 72 33.32 0.16 11.37
C PRO A 72 32.71 1.10 10.33
N SER A 73 32.06 0.53 9.32
CA SER A 73 31.27 1.29 8.34
C SER A 73 30.18 2.08 9.08
N PRO A 74 29.87 3.34 8.68
CA PRO A 74 28.80 4.12 9.30
C PRO A 74 27.50 3.32 9.35
N ALA A 75 26.85 3.29 10.50
CA ALA A 75 25.56 2.63 10.65
C ALA A 75 24.58 3.18 9.59
N PRO A 76 23.82 2.32 8.88
CA PRO A 76 22.88 2.78 7.86
C PRO A 76 21.92 3.82 8.45
N ALA A 77 21.73 4.93 7.75
CA ALA A 77 20.77 5.95 8.15
C ALA A 77 19.38 5.33 8.40
N PRO A 78 18.64 5.80 9.42
CA PRO A 78 17.33 5.24 9.74
C PRO A 78 16.44 5.25 8.49
N SER A 79 15.84 4.10 8.20
CA SER A 79 14.98 3.96 7.03
C SER A 79 13.60 4.55 7.32
N HIS A 80 13.27 5.63 6.61
CA HIS A 80 11.96 6.26 6.63
C HIS A 80 11.05 5.66 5.54
N VAL A 81 9.75 5.56 5.85
CA VAL A 81 8.71 5.15 4.91
C VAL A 81 7.68 6.28 4.81
N PHE A 82 7.51 6.81 3.60
CA PHE A 82 6.52 7.84 3.29
C PHE A 82 5.41 7.23 2.43
N VAL A 83 4.15 7.50 2.79
CA VAL A 83 2.96 7.10 2.02
C VAL A 83 2.18 8.37 1.70
N VAL A 84 2.00 8.68 0.42
CA VAL A 84 1.34 9.90 -0.07
C VAL A 84 0.12 9.51 -0.88
N VAL A 85 -1.08 9.57 -0.30
CA VAL A 85 -2.32 9.09 -0.95
C VAL A 85 -3.06 10.25 -1.61
N MET A 86 -3.04 10.27 -2.94
CA MET A 86 -3.79 11.24 -3.75
C MET A 86 -5.22 10.77 -3.98
N GLU A 87 -6.11 11.73 -4.23
CA GLU A 87 -7.51 11.52 -4.51
C GLU A 87 -7.78 11.27 -6.01
N ASN A 88 -8.59 10.25 -6.31
CA ASN A 88 -9.39 10.05 -7.53
C ASN A 88 -8.70 10.33 -8.88
N ARG A 89 -8.02 9.33 -9.46
CA ARG A 89 -7.45 9.41 -10.83
C ARG A 89 -7.17 8.02 -11.41
N SER A 90 -7.49 7.79 -12.68
CA SER A 90 -7.11 6.53 -13.35
C SER A 90 -5.60 6.44 -13.59
N TYR A 91 -5.07 5.22 -13.67
CA TYR A 91 -3.66 4.94 -13.99
C TYR A 91 -3.11 5.68 -15.22
N GLU A 92 -3.91 5.88 -16.26
CA GLU A 92 -3.51 6.57 -17.50
C GLU A 92 -3.46 8.09 -17.31
N GLN A 93 -4.49 8.65 -16.68
CA GLN A 93 -4.54 10.07 -16.31
C GLN A 93 -3.43 10.44 -15.31
N ALA A 94 -3.04 9.49 -14.47
CA ALA A 94 -1.97 9.55 -13.51
C ALA A 94 -0.59 9.66 -14.20
N LEU A 95 -0.31 8.77 -15.17
CA LEU A 95 0.91 8.81 -15.98
C LEU A 95 0.94 9.97 -16.99
N ALA A 96 -0.20 10.57 -17.33
CA ALA A 96 -0.24 11.78 -18.15
C ALA A 96 0.19 13.06 -17.39
N GLY A 97 0.36 12.99 -16.05
CA GLY A 97 0.79 14.12 -15.22
C GLY A 97 2.30 14.36 -15.26
N GLY A 98 2.74 15.61 -15.48
CA GLY A 98 4.15 15.94 -15.75
C GLY A 98 5.17 15.45 -14.70
N TYR A 99 4.98 15.79 -13.42
CA TYR A 99 5.91 15.35 -12.36
C TYR A 99 5.79 13.85 -12.07
N THR A 100 4.57 13.33 -12.10
CA THR A 100 4.29 11.90 -11.87
C THR A 100 4.93 11.02 -12.93
N ALA A 101 4.85 11.40 -14.21
CA ALA A 101 5.50 10.71 -15.32
C ALA A 101 7.03 10.68 -15.13
N GLN A 102 7.63 11.77 -14.66
CA GLN A 102 9.06 11.84 -14.37
C GLN A 102 9.46 10.93 -13.21
N LEU A 103 8.63 10.81 -12.18
CA LEU A 103 8.86 9.86 -11.08
C LEU A 103 8.66 8.41 -11.54
N ALA A 104 7.61 8.13 -12.30
CA ALA A 104 7.32 6.82 -12.86
C ALA A 104 8.49 6.33 -13.72
N ALA A 105 8.95 7.14 -14.68
CA ALA A 105 10.09 6.82 -15.56
C ALA A 105 11.46 6.70 -14.85
N LYS A 106 11.54 7.02 -13.55
CA LYS A 106 12.79 7.02 -12.77
C LYS A 106 12.84 5.95 -11.68
N TYR A 107 11.70 5.54 -11.13
CA TYR A 107 11.60 4.74 -9.91
C TYR A 107 10.81 3.44 -10.12
N GLY A 108 10.40 2.78 -9.03
CA GLY A 108 9.58 1.58 -9.09
C GLY A 108 8.13 1.89 -9.43
N VAL A 109 7.53 1.17 -10.39
CA VAL A 109 6.12 1.31 -10.78
C VAL A 109 5.39 -0.01 -10.62
N ALA A 110 4.31 -0.06 -9.84
CA ALA A 110 3.39 -1.18 -9.84
C ALA A 110 2.27 -0.92 -10.86
N THR A 111 2.36 -1.57 -12.02
CA THR A 111 1.50 -1.37 -13.21
C THR A 111 0.13 -2.06 -13.12
N ASN A 112 -0.03 -2.89 -12.08
CA ASN A 112 -1.16 -3.78 -11.82
C ASN A 112 -1.57 -3.67 -10.34
N TYR A 113 -1.68 -2.43 -9.86
CA TYR A 113 -2.05 -2.09 -8.48
C TYR A 113 -3.47 -1.51 -8.44
N HIS A 114 -4.29 -1.98 -7.49
CA HIS A 114 -5.73 -1.71 -7.48
C HIS A 114 -6.26 -1.22 -6.12
N GLY A 115 -7.24 -0.33 -6.15
CA GLY A 115 -8.08 -0.03 -4.99
C GLY A 115 -9.01 -1.19 -4.66
N VAL A 116 -9.35 -1.38 -3.38
CA VAL A 116 -10.08 -2.58 -2.91
C VAL A 116 -11.59 -2.42 -2.86
N SER A 117 -12.09 -1.18 -2.90
CA SER A 117 -13.51 -0.85 -2.84
C SER A 117 -13.80 0.52 -3.45
N HIS A 118 -15.05 0.95 -3.37
CA HIS A 118 -15.51 2.33 -3.54
C HIS A 118 -16.65 2.53 -2.50
N PRO A 119 -16.82 3.73 -1.91
CA PRO A 119 -16.06 4.97 -2.14
C PRO A 119 -14.68 4.95 -1.44
N SER A 120 -14.00 6.10 -1.43
CA SER A 120 -12.67 6.32 -0.85
C SER A 120 -12.45 5.75 0.55
N LEU A 121 -13.32 6.01 1.53
CA LEU A 121 -13.02 5.69 2.94
C LEU A 121 -12.63 4.21 3.19
N PRO A 122 -13.39 3.21 2.69
CA PRO A 122 -12.99 1.81 2.68
C PRO A 122 -11.54 1.52 2.20
N ASN A 123 -11.03 2.28 1.23
CA ASN A 123 -9.67 2.15 0.72
C ASN A 123 -8.63 2.68 1.74
N TYR A 124 -8.90 3.82 2.39
CA TYR A 124 -8.07 4.34 3.49
C TYR A 124 -8.04 3.40 4.70
N LEU A 125 -9.18 2.77 5.03
CA LEU A 125 -9.25 1.76 6.10
C LEU A 125 -8.45 0.50 5.74
N ALA A 126 -8.55 0.03 4.50
CA ALA A 126 -7.80 -1.11 4.01
C ALA A 126 -6.29 -0.89 4.06
N MET A 127 -5.80 0.26 3.57
CA MET A 127 -4.37 0.65 3.59
C MET A 127 -3.79 0.79 5.00
N THR A 128 -4.62 0.99 6.03
CA THR A 128 -4.13 1.27 7.40
C THR A 128 -4.56 0.26 8.47
N SER A 129 -5.39 -0.73 8.13
CA SER A 129 -5.78 -1.81 9.06
C SER A 129 -5.89 -3.21 8.45
N GLY A 130 -5.68 -3.35 7.13
CA GLY A 130 -5.83 -4.65 6.46
C GLY A 130 -7.28 -5.11 6.34
N SER A 131 -8.25 -4.18 6.46
CA SER A 131 -9.69 -4.47 6.41
C SER A 131 -10.47 -3.23 5.97
N THR A 132 -11.53 -3.41 5.16
CA THR A 132 -12.55 -2.38 4.93
C THR A 132 -13.56 -2.26 6.09
N TRP A 133 -13.48 -3.17 7.07
CA TRP A 133 -14.43 -3.31 8.19
C TRP A 133 -15.90 -3.54 7.78
N GLY A 134 -16.15 -3.85 6.50
CA GLY A 134 -17.51 -3.90 5.95
C GLY A 134 -18.16 -2.53 5.75
N VAL A 135 -17.39 -1.44 5.88
CA VAL A 135 -17.83 -0.08 5.55
C VAL A 135 -18.02 0.03 4.03
N THR A 136 -19.09 0.71 3.61
CA THR A 136 -19.46 0.88 2.19
C THR A 136 -19.88 2.33 1.87
N ASP A 137 -19.48 3.29 2.71
CA ASP A 137 -19.79 4.71 2.58
C ASP A 137 -18.61 5.57 3.10
N ASP A 138 -18.70 6.89 2.90
CA ASP A 138 -17.70 7.89 3.33
C ASP A 138 -18.03 8.53 4.70
N GLY A 139 -19.00 7.99 5.44
CA GLY A 139 -19.43 8.46 6.75
C GLY A 139 -18.41 8.21 7.86
N TYR A 140 -18.64 8.79 9.04
CA TYR A 140 -17.80 8.48 10.20
C TYR A 140 -18.26 7.17 10.88
N HIS A 141 -17.34 6.24 11.07
CA HIS A 141 -17.55 4.96 11.75
C HIS A 141 -16.55 4.83 12.90
N SER A 142 -17.03 4.62 14.12
CA SER A 142 -16.12 4.33 15.25
C SER A 142 -15.75 2.86 15.24
N LEU A 143 -14.48 2.56 15.00
CA LEU A 143 -13.92 1.20 14.93
C LEU A 143 -13.17 0.86 16.22
N PRO A 144 -12.94 -0.43 16.53
CA PRO A 144 -12.05 -0.84 17.61
C PRO A 144 -10.64 -0.24 17.46
N ALA A 145 -9.98 0.06 18.58
CA ALA A 145 -8.58 0.48 18.58
C ALA A 145 -7.73 -0.63 17.96
N SER A 146 -7.14 -0.33 16.80
CA SER A 146 -6.47 -1.26 15.90
C SER A 146 -5.65 -0.47 14.86
N GLY A 147 -5.13 -1.15 13.85
CA GLY A 147 -4.48 -0.51 12.70
C GLY A 147 -3.01 -0.15 12.91
N LEU A 148 -2.37 0.23 11.81
CA LEU A 148 -0.94 0.51 11.70
C LEU A 148 -0.48 1.55 12.74
N GLY A 149 -1.23 2.62 12.95
CA GLY A 149 -0.89 3.64 13.95
C GLY A 149 -0.76 3.07 15.37
N GLN A 150 -1.65 2.15 15.78
CA GLN A 150 -1.54 1.49 17.08
C GLN A 150 -0.32 0.54 17.14
N GLN A 151 -0.05 -0.21 16.08
CA GLN A 151 1.13 -1.09 16.03
C GLN A 151 2.44 -0.33 16.14
N LEU A 152 2.58 0.78 15.40
CA LEU A 152 3.77 1.62 15.43
C LEU A 152 3.98 2.24 16.84
N THR A 153 2.90 2.73 17.46
CA THR A 153 2.94 3.21 18.85
C THR A 153 3.35 2.09 19.83
N GLN A 154 2.80 0.87 19.71
CA GLN A 154 3.15 -0.28 20.55
C GLN A 154 4.59 -0.75 20.35
N ALA A 155 5.12 -0.65 19.13
CA ALA A 155 6.50 -1.01 18.78
C ALA A 155 7.52 0.11 19.10
N GLY A 156 7.09 1.27 19.61
CA GLY A 156 7.96 2.42 19.86
C GLY A 156 8.54 3.04 18.58
N ILE A 157 7.89 2.82 17.42
CA ILE A 157 8.33 3.37 16.13
C ILE A 157 7.70 4.77 15.98
N PRO A 158 8.49 5.86 15.93
CA PRO A 158 7.95 7.20 15.82
C PRO A 158 7.25 7.38 14.48
N TRP A 159 6.01 7.86 14.51
CA TRP A 159 5.18 8.04 13.33
C TRP A 159 4.37 9.33 13.38
N ARG A 160 3.98 9.79 12.20
CA ARG A 160 3.10 10.95 11.99
C ARG A 160 2.14 10.71 10.84
N ALA A 161 0.97 11.33 10.93
CA ALA A 161 0.01 11.43 9.86
C ALA A 161 -0.26 12.91 9.58
N TYR A 162 0.32 13.41 8.49
CA TYR A 162 0.25 14.80 8.08
C TYR A 162 -0.97 15.03 7.20
N MET A 163 -1.86 15.90 7.66
CA MET A 163 -3.13 16.19 7.01
C MET A 163 -3.12 17.60 6.43
N GLU A 164 -3.28 17.73 5.11
CA GLU A 164 -3.44 19.05 4.51
C GLU A 164 -4.82 19.65 4.87
N GLY A 165 -4.89 20.97 4.97
CA GLY A 165 -6.11 21.69 5.39
C GLY A 165 -6.48 21.55 6.87
N MET A 166 -5.89 20.60 7.61
CA MET A 166 -6.15 20.42 9.03
C MET A 166 -5.66 21.67 9.79
N SER A 167 -6.53 22.21 10.63
CA SER A 167 -6.28 23.47 11.36
C SER A 167 -6.76 23.43 12.82
N ARG A 168 -7.44 22.35 13.21
CA ARG A 168 -7.93 22.07 14.57
C ARG A 168 -7.78 20.56 14.80
N THR A 169 -8.62 19.95 15.63
CA THR A 169 -8.65 18.48 15.80
C THR A 169 -9.24 17.77 14.57
N CYS A 170 -9.09 16.44 14.49
CA CYS A 170 -9.62 15.60 13.41
C CYS A 170 -11.13 15.80 13.17
N PHE A 171 -11.91 16.10 14.22
CA PHE A 171 -13.38 16.22 14.16
C PHE A 171 -13.88 17.67 14.08
N ALA A 172 -12.98 18.66 14.19
CA ALA A 172 -13.32 20.08 14.22
C ALA A 172 -12.61 20.92 13.16
N SER A 173 -11.80 20.30 12.29
CA SER A 173 -11.16 20.98 11.16
C SER A 173 -12.15 21.12 9.99
N PRO A 174 -12.34 22.33 9.44
CA PRO A 174 -13.19 22.55 8.27
C PRO A 174 -12.46 22.21 6.96
N TYR A 175 -13.18 22.31 5.84
CA TYR A 175 -12.61 22.32 4.49
C TYR A 175 -11.40 23.29 4.40
N PRO A 176 -10.29 22.94 3.72
CA PRO A 176 -10.14 21.80 2.81
C PRO A 176 -9.84 20.44 3.45
N TYR A 177 -9.76 20.33 4.78
CA TYR A 177 -9.63 19.02 5.42
C TYR A 177 -10.93 18.21 5.30
N ALA A 178 -10.81 16.95 4.91
CA ALA A 178 -11.89 15.97 4.87
C ALA A 178 -11.55 14.78 5.77
N LEU A 179 -12.38 14.54 6.81
CA LEU A 179 -12.16 13.45 7.78
C LEU A 179 -12.05 12.07 7.11
N LYS A 180 -12.77 11.83 6.01
CA LYS A 180 -12.73 10.57 5.26
C LYS A 180 -11.36 10.21 4.66
N HIS A 181 -10.48 11.20 4.45
CA HIS A 181 -9.10 10.99 3.98
C HIS A 181 -8.10 10.80 5.14
N ASN A 182 -8.60 10.69 6.38
CA ASN A 182 -7.82 10.48 7.59
C ASN A 182 -8.37 9.25 8.35
N PRO A 183 -7.82 8.04 8.11
CA PRO A 183 -8.36 6.82 8.72
C PRO A 183 -8.04 6.69 10.21
N PHE A 184 -6.95 7.31 10.69
CA PHE A 184 -6.47 7.19 12.07
C PHE A 184 -7.51 7.53 13.17
N PRO A 185 -8.34 8.59 13.08
CA PRO A 185 -9.41 8.88 14.03
C PRO A 185 -10.60 7.88 14.06
N TYR A 186 -10.69 6.97 13.10
CA TYR A 186 -11.72 5.92 13.11
C TYR A 186 -11.37 4.84 14.15
N TYR A 187 -10.09 4.52 14.32
CA TYR A 187 -9.62 3.50 15.25
C TYR A 187 -9.64 3.98 16.71
N GLY A 188 -10.51 3.39 17.54
CA GLY A 188 -10.68 3.77 18.94
C GLY A 188 -11.45 5.07 19.16
N GLY A 189 -12.08 5.62 18.11
CA GLY A 189 -13.06 6.71 18.23
C GLY A 189 -12.50 8.08 18.63
N LYS A 190 -11.20 8.33 18.48
CA LYS A 190 -10.52 9.55 18.95
C LYS A 190 -9.44 10.01 17.97
N CYS A 191 -9.15 11.30 17.93
CA CYS A 191 -8.02 11.85 17.18
C CYS A 191 -6.70 11.48 17.90
N PRO A 192 -5.78 10.71 17.29
CA PRO A 192 -4.45 10.44 17.86
C PRO A 192 -3.58 11.70 17.88
N ALA A 193 -2.59 11.76 18.77
CA ALA A 193 -1.68 12.90 18.89
C ALA A 193 -0.68 12.99 17.73
N GLU A 194 -0.49 11.88 17.02
CA GLU A 194 0.38 11.70 15.86
C GLU A 194 -0.26 12.22 14.57
N VAL A 195 -1.57 12.53 14.59
CA VAL A 195 -2.26 13.21 13.48
C VAL A 195 -2.07 14.72 13.65
N VAL A 196 -1.38 15.32 12.69
CA VAL A 196 -0.93 16.73 12.76
C VAL A 196 -1.21 17.46 11.43
N PRO A 197 -1.33 18.80 11.44
CA PRO A 197 -1.39 19.56 10.20
C PRO A 197 -0.12 19.38 9.36
N PHE A 198 -0.25 19.39 8.03
CA PHE A 198 0.90 19.26 7.12
C PHE A 198 1.99 20.33 7.34
N SER A 199 1.65 21.50 7.89
CA SER A 199 2.62 22.54 8.26
C SER A 199 3.69 22.07 9.27
N SER A 200 3.43 21.01 10.05
CA SER A 200 4.42 20.42 10.96
C SER A 200 5.52 19.63 10.24
N PHE A 201 5.28 19.18 9.00
CA PHE A 201 6.15 18.25 8.26
C PHE A 201 7.61 18.70 8.21
N ALA A 202 7.87 19.94 7.81
CA ALA A 202 9.24 20.44 7.65
C ALA A 202 10.01 20.54 8.98
N ALA A 203 9.31 20.81 10.09
CA ALA A 203 9.91 20.87 11.41
C ALA A 203 10.20 19.46 11.96
N ASP A 204 9.22 18.55 11.86
CA ASP A 204 9.36 17.15 12.29
C ASP A 204 10.46 16.42 11.49
N MET A 205 10.63 16.73 10.19
CA MET A 205 11.70 16.16 9.35
C MET A 205 13.10 16.73 9.64
N ALA A 206 13.18 17.91 10.26
CA ALA A 206 14.45 18.51 10.67
C ALA A 206 14.88 18.10 12.09
N ALA A 207 14.00 17.40 12.83
CA ALA A 207 14.26 16.96 14.20
C ALA A 207 15.16 15.70 14.23
N PRO A 208 15.99 15.51 15.28
CA PRO A 208 16.82 14.31 15.42
C PRO A 208 16.02 12.99 15.52
N ASP A 209 14.77 13.07 15.93
CA ASP A 209 13.81 11.98 16.10
C ASP A 209 12.73 11.93 14.99
N ALA A 210 13.05 12.47 13.80
CA ALA A 210 12.17 12.48 12.64
C ALA A 210 11.45 11.13 12.42
N PRO A 211 10.13 11.13 12.18
CA PRO A 211 9.33 9.92 12.23
C PRO A 211 9.75 8.91 11.14
N ARG A 212 9.87 7.64 11.54
CA ARG A 212 10.21 6.53 10.66
C ARG A 212 9.07 6.15 9.72
N PHE A 213 7.84 6.50 10.07
CA PHE A 213 6.67 6.38 9.20
C PHE A 213 5.93 7.73 9.10
N ALA A 214 5.70 8.17 7.87
CA ALA A 214 4.95 9.37 7.56
C ALA A 214 3.81 9.04 6.59
N TRP A 215 2.58 9.10 7.09
CA TRP A 215 1.40 9.15 6.23
C TRP A 215 1.14 10.61 5.83
N ILE A 216 0.82 10.86 4.57
CA ILE A 216 0.51 12.18 4.03
C ILE A 216 -0.80 12.07 3.24
N SER A 217 -1.83 12.79 3.70
CA SER A 217 -3.09 12.99 2.95
C SER A 217 -3.11 14.43 2.40
N PRO A 218 -2.64 14.65 1.17
CA PRO A 218 -2.68 15.94 0.50
C PRO A 218 -4.07 16.27 -0.04
N GLY A 219 -4.39 17.56 -0.05
CA GLY A 219 -5.27 18.18 -1.04
C GLY A 219 -4.51 18.54 -2.33
N LEU A 220 -3.17 18.62 -2.31
CA LEU A 220 -2.30 18.73 -3.49
C LEU A 220 -0.87 18.17 -3.28
N LEU A 221 -0.37 17.40 -4.26
CA LEU A 221 1.03 16.92 -4.45
C LEU A 221 1.56 15.79 -3.50
N PHE A 222 2.20 14.66 -3.88
CA PHE A 222 2.16 13.69 -5.01
C PHE A 222 3.02 12.43 -4.63
N ILE A 223 2.77 11.13 -4.92
CA ILE A 223 1.69 10.36 -5.60
C ILE A 223 1.58 8.87 -5.13
N THR A 224 0.35 8.39 -4.87
CA THR A 224 -0.33 7.12 -5.28
C THR A 224 -1.85 7.42 -5.29
N TRP A 225 -2.77 6.53 -5.69
CA TRP A 225 -4.23 6.82 -5.59
C TRP A 225 -5.03 5.80 -4.77
N ASP A 226 -6.12 6.29 -4.17
CA ASP A 226 -7.10 5.49 -3.43
C ASP A 226 -8.06 4.74 -4.36
N GLU A 227 -8.56 5.39 -5.41
CA GLU A 227 -9.38 4.75 -6.45
C GLU A 227 -9.15 5.29 -7.87
N GLY A 228 -9.36 4.41 -8.84
CA GLY A 228 -9.30 4.68 -10.26
C GLY A 228 -10.70 4.73 -10.85
N TYR A 229 -10.99 5.71 -11.71
CA TYR A 229 -12.32 5.93 -12.30
C TYR A 229 -12.86 4.80 -13.19
N ASP A 230 -12.09 3.75 -13.46
CA ASP A 230 -12.51 2.62 -14.29
C ASP A 230 -13.13 1.49 -13.45
N SER A 231 -13.89 0.60 -14.09
CA SER A 231 -14.47 -0.57 -13.41
C SER A 231 -13.42 -1.60 -12.95
N ALA A 232 -12.14 -1.40 -13.28
CA ALA A 232 -11.03 -2.20 -12.80
C ALA A 232 -10.43 -1.64 -11.50
N ASN A 233 -10.76 -0.40 -11.11
CA ASN A 233 -10.17 0.33 -9.99
C ASN A 233 -8.63 0.40 -10.03
N ARG A 234 -8.05 0.58 -11.22
CA ARG A 234 -6.59 0.55 -11.39
C ARG A 234 -5.94 1.89 -11.07
N VAL A 235 -4.98 1.89 -10.15
CA VAL A 235 -4.31 3.09 -9.64
C VAL A 235 -2.78 2.97 -9.72
N LEU A 236 -2.11 4.07 -10.06
CA LEU A 236 -0.65 4.11 -10.19
C LEU A 236 0.00 4.21 -8.81
N MET A 237 0.85 3.23 -8.48
CA MET A 237 1.65 3.21 -7.26
C MET A 237 3.15 3.36 -7.60
N LEU A 238 3.81 4.31 -6.93
CA LEU A 238 5.23 4.64 -7.12
C LEU A 238 6.07 4.25 -5.90
N VAL A 239 7.17 3.54 -6.12
CA VAL A 239 8.12 3.11 -5.08
C VAL A 239 9.45 3.84 -5.28
N ILE A 240 9.64 4.93 -4.53
CA ILE A 240 10.84 5.77 -4.56
C ILE A 240 11.81 5.31 -3.47
N ARG A 241 13.07 5.01 -3.85
CA ARG A 241 14.13 4.63 -2.90
C ARG A 241 15.49 5.27 -3.27
N PRO A 242 16.35 5.60 -2.29
CA PRO A 242 17.73 6.02 -2.56
C PRO A 242 18.49 4.97 -3.38
N GLY A 243 19.22 5.39 -4.41
CA GLY A 243 19.95 4.48 -5.30
C GLY A 243 19.08 3.56 -6.18
N GLY A 244 17.76 3.77 -6.22
CA GLY A 244 16.86 3.04 -7.11
C GLY A 244 17.10 3.40 -8.58
N VAL A 245 17.15 2.37 -9.43
CA VAL A 245 16.96 2.48 -10.88
C VAL A 245 15.50 2.20 -11.23
N HIS A 246 15.07 2.62 -12.43
CA HIS A 246 13.73 2.35 -12.95
C HIS A 246 13.42 0.84 -12.98
N GLN A 247 12.28 0.44 -12.42
CA GLN A 247 11.82 -0.96 -12.40
C GLN A 247 10.29 -1.00 -12.48
N GLU A 248 9.73 -1.84 -13.34
CA GLU A 248 8.29 -2.05 -13.43
C GLU A 248 7.91 -3.43 -12.87
N SER A 249 6.84 -3.49 -12.09
CA SER A 249 6.21 -4.74 -11.64
C SER A 249 4.82 -4.86 -12.29
N SER A 250 4.58 -6.00 -12.95
CA SER A 250 3.28 -6.41 -13.49
C SER A 250 2.55 -7.43 -12.61
N ALA A 251 3.17 -7.80 -11.48
CA ALA A 251 2.53 -8.64 -10.47
C ALA A 251 1.30 -7.91 -9.90
N TYR A 252 0.26 -8.67 -9.56
CA TYR A 252 -0.96 -8.11 -9.00
C TYR A 252 -0.71 -7.64 -7.56
N HIS A 253 -1.07 -6.39 -7.29
CA HIS A 253 -0.99 -5.77 -5.97
C HIS A 253 -2.26 -4.97 -5.66
N ASP A 254 -2.48 -4.73 -4.37
CA ASP A 254 -3.58 -3.90 -3.88
C ASP A 254 -3.14 -3.11 -2.64
N HIS A 255 -4.10 -2.43 -2.00
CA HIS A 255 -3.86 -1.72 -0.74
C HIS A 255 -3.36 -2.60 0.40
N TYR A 256 -3.65 -3.90 0.40
CA TYR A 256 -3.11 -4.86 1.37
C TYR A 256 -1.66 -5.22 1.04
N SER A 257 -1.27 -5.26 -0.24
CA SER A 257 0.15 -5.34 -0.65
C SER A 257 0.96 -4.15 -0.13
N LEU A 258 0.43 -2.92 -0.22
CA LEU A 258 1.10 -1.73 0.31
C LEU A 258 1.29 -1.84 1.83
N LEU A 259 0.23 -2.14 2.58
CA LEU A 259 0.29 -2.31 4.03
C LEU A 259 1.30 -3.40 4.43
N ALA A 260 1.24 -4.58 3.80
CA ALA A 260 2.17 -5.69 4.02
C ALA A 260 3.64 -5.27 3.81
N THR A 261 3.90 -4.40 2.82
CA THR A 261 5.24 -3.89 2.51
C THR A 261 5.76 -2.94 3.59
N ILE A 262 4.88 -2.09 4.12
CA ILE A 262 5.19 -1.16 5.21
C ILE A 262 5.48 -1.95 6.50
N GLU A 263 4.61 -2.93 6.82
CA GLU A 263 4.72 -3.79 8.01
C GLU A 263 6.03 -4.59 7.98
N ASP A 264 6.32 -5.28 6.87
CA ASP A 264 7.59 -5.98 6.62
C ASP A 264 8.80 -5.05 6.82
N ARG A 265 8.75 -3.83 6.26
CA ARG A 265 9.89 -2.91 6.23
C ARG A 265 10.18 -2.24 7.58
N LEU A 266 9.14 -2.03 8.38
CA LEU A 266 9.22 -1.44 9.72
C LEU A 266 9.44 -2.49 10.81
N GLY A 267 9.20 -3.78 10.52
CA GLY A 267 9.43 -4.90 11.42
C GLY A 267 8.27 -5.17 12.38
N VAL A 268 7.04 -4.87 11.95
CA VAL A 268 5.82 -5.13 12.74
C VAL A 268 5.01 -6.30 12.15
N PRO A 269 4.22 -7.05 12.95
CA PRO A 269 3.40 -8.14 12.44
C PRO A 269 2.35 -7.66 11.44
N ARG A 270 2.03 -8.46 10.41
CA ARG A 270 1.05 -8.05 9.40
C ARG A 270 -0.40 -8.12 9.88
N LEU A 271 -1.20 -7.11 9.53
CA LEU A 271 -2.62 -7.02 9.90
C LEU A 271 -3.58 -7.65 8.88
N GLY A 272 -4.71 -8.16 9.37
CA GLY A 272 -5.88 -8.47 8.55
C GLY A 272 -5.59 -9.25 7.26
N GLN A 273 -5.99 -8.70 6.12
CA GLN A 273 -5.72 -9.29 4.79
C GLN A 273 -4.26 -9.07 4.32
N ALA A 274 -3.53 -8.08 4.84
CA ALA A 274 -2.11 -7.87 4.53
C ALA A 274 -1.24 -9.06 4.97
N ALA A 275 -1.67 -9.80 5.99
CA ALA A 275 -1.09 -11.09 6.39
C ALA A 275 -1.12 -12.17 5.29
N ARG A 276 -1.93 -11.98 4.23
CA ARG A 276 -2.03 -12.89 3.06
C ARG A 276 -1.62 -12.23 1.74
N ALA A 277 -1.34 -10.93 1.74
CA ALA A 277 -1.01 -10.18 0.54
C ALA A 277 0.47 -10.37 0.13
N SER A 278 0.73 -10.35 -1.18
CA SER A 278 2.09 -10.24 -1.71
C SER A 278 2.60 -8.81 -1.50
N SER A 279 3.65 -8.60 -0.70
CA SER A 279 4.30 -7.30 -0.57
C SER A 279 5.07 -6.93 -1.85
N LEU A 280 5.21 -5.63 -2.13
CA LEU A 280 5.94 -5.06 -3.29
C LEU A 280 7.47 -5.15 -3.11
N ARG A 281 7.94 -6.25 -2.50
CA ARG A 281 9.35 -6.42 -2.10
C ARG A 281 10.30 -6.40 -3.30
N GLU A 282 9.83 -6.83 -4.47
CA GLU A 282 10.58 -6.83 -5.73
C GLU A 282 10.91 -5.43 -6.21
N LEU A 283 10.09 -4.42 -5.91
CA LEU A 283 10.41 -3.01 -6.17
C LEU A 283 11.38 -2.41 -5.12
N LEU A 284 11.63 -3.11 -4.00
CA LEU A 284 12.53 -2.69 -2.93
C LEU A 284 13.95 -3.26 -3.05
N VAL A 285 14.12 -4.45 -3.65
CA VAL A 285 15.46 -4.99 -3.95
C VAL A 285 16.12 -4.22 -5.11
N SER A 286 17.44 -4.20 -5.07
CA SER A 286 18.24 -3.78 -6.22
C SER A 286 18.32 -4.93 -7.19
N GLY A 287 17.76 -4.75 -8.39
CA GLY A 287 17.98 -5.67 -9.50
C GLY A 287 19.47 -5.90 -9.68
N SER A 288 19.88 -7.16 -9.70
CA SER A 288 21.21 -7.53 -10.17
C SER A 288 21.32 -7.10 -11.62
N ALA A 289 22.25 -6.19 -11.92
CA ALA A 289 22.58 -5.86 -13.30
C ALA A 289 23.01 -7.14 -14.02
N SER A 290 22.31 -7.45 -15.11
CA SER A 290 22.63 -8.52 -16.07
C SER A 290 23.27 -7.88 -17.30
#